data_AF-A0A1Q6WEL5-F1
#
_entry.id   AF-A0A1Q6WEL5-F1
#
_cell.length_a   1.000
_cell.length_b   1.000
_cell.length_c   1.000
_cell.angle_alpha   90.00
_cell.angle_beta   90.00
_cell.angle_gamma   90.00
#
_symmetry.space_group_name_H-M   'P 1'
#
loop_
_entity.id
_entity.type
_entity.pdbx_description
1 polymer ?
#
loop_
_entity_poly.entity_id
_entity_poly.type
_entity_poly.pdbx_seq_one_letter_code
_entity_poly.pdbx_strand_id
1 'polypeptide(L)'
;MPTEAVLPESELRSRVQERIKDGRLPVEFITLINGGFGGGQTCPVCDKPVTRDKVEYDVVDPRNADHLIFHFACYVIWQRECARRIRAGDSER
;
A
#
# COMPACT_ATOMS: atom_id res chain seq x y z
N MET A 1 -20.06 -6.73 -6.64
CA MET A 1 -20.03 -5.25 -6.54
C MET A 1 -18.75 -4.88 -5.83
N PRO A 2 -17.70 -4.31 -6.47
CA PRO A 2 -16.49 -3.98 -5.72
C PRO A 2 -16.67 -2.61 -5.06
N THR A 3 -17.01 -2.63 -3.78
CA THR A 3 -17.18 -1.46 -2.90
C THR A 3 -15.83 -1.03 -2.30
N GLU A 4 -14.78 -0.88 -3.11
CA GLU A 4 -13.44 -0.56 -2.61
C GLU A 4 -12.92 0.77 -3.14
N ALA A 5 -12.78 1.70 -2.19
CA ALA A 5 -12.28 3.06 -2.33
C ALA A 5 -13.11 3.97 -3.26
N VAL A 6 -14.02 4.75 -2.67
CA VAL A 6 -14.66 5.93 -3.30
C VAL A 6 -13.65 7.11 -3.41
N LEU A 7 -12.35 6.83 -3.46
CA LEU A 7 -11.33 7.86 -3.70
C LEU A 7 -10.80 7.70 -5.12
N PRO A 8 -10.75 8.78 -5.91
CA PRO A 8 -10.20 8.72 -7.25
C PRO A 8 -8.72 8.31 -7.23
N GLU A 9 -8.24 7.65 -8.29
CA GLU A 9 -6.85 7.19 -8.41
C GLU A 9 -5.83 8.31 -8.17
N SER A 10 -6.15 9.54 -8.62
CA SER A 10 -5.31 10.72 -8.41
C SER A 10 -5.10 11.04 -6.93
N GLU A 11 -6.15 10.97 -6.12
CA GLU A 11 -6.05 11.23 -4.68
C GLU A 11 -5.28 10.12 -3.97
N LEU A 12 -5.54 8.87 -4.34
CA LEU A 12 -4.78 7.73 -3.80
C LEU A 12 -3.28 7.85 -4.14
N ARG A 13 -2.94 8.30 -5.36
CA ARG A 13 -1.56 8.56 -5.75
C ARG A 13 -0.92 9.65 -4.91
N SER A 14 -1.60 10.78 -4.72
CA SER A 14 -1.09 11.88 -3.88
C SER A 14 -0.82 11.41 -2.44
N ARG A 15 -1.74 10.63 -1.86
CA ARG A 15 -1.55 10.04 -0.54
C ARG A 15 -0.36 9.09 -0.49
N VAL A 16 -0.21 8.20 -1.47
CA VAL A 16 0.97 7.31 -1.54
C VAL A 16 2.27 8.10 -1.56
N GLN A 17 2.33 9.17 -2.36
CA GLN A 17 3.52 10.01 -2.46
C GLN A 17 3.87 10.71 -1.15
N GLU A 18 2.87 11.26 -0.46
CA GLU A 18 3.01 11.87 0.86
C GLU A 18 3.48 10.84 1.90
N ARG A 19 2.84 9.67 1.94
CA ARG A 19 3.18 8.61 2.90
C ARG A 19 4.57 8.03 2.69
N ILE A 20 5.04 7.94 1.45
CA ILE A 20 6.43 7.59 1.16
C ILE A 20 7.38 8.68 1.67
N LYS A 21 7.07 9.96 1.39
CA LYS A 21 7.89 11.09 1.83
C LYS A 21 7.99 11.18 3.36
N ASP A 22 6.91 10.88 4.06
CA ASP A 22 6.84 10.87 5.53
C ASP A 22 7.47 9.62 6.15
N GLY A 23 8.01 8.70 5.35
CA GLY A 23 8.58 7.45 5.82
C GLY A 23 7.54 6.50 6.41
N ARG A 24 6.25 6.66 6.10
CA ARG A 24 5.19 5.73 6.53
C ARG A 24 5.04 4.54 5.59
N LEU A 25 5.32 4.72 4.30
CA LEU A 25 5.36 3.63 3.32
C LEU A 25 6.80 3.44 2.79
N PRO A 26 7.29 2.20 2.68
CA PRO A 26 8.58 1.94 2.08
C PRO A 26 8.50 2.07 0.55
N VAL A 27 9.63 2.40 -0.08
CA VAL A 27 9.81 2.33 -1.54
C VAL A 27 10.41 0.98 -1.87
N GLU A 28 9.56 -0.05 -1.93
CA GLU A 28 9.97 -1.43 -2.18
C GLU A 28 8.99 -2.10 -3.14
N PHE A 29 9.51 -2.94 -4.04
CA PHE A 29 8.68 -3.74 -4.93
C PHE A 29 8.42 -5.10 -4.29
N ILE A 30 7.19 -5.32 -3.82
CA ILE A 30 6.87 -6.52 -3.06
C ILE A 30 6.45 -7.64 -4.00
N THR A 31 7.14 -8.78 -3.90
CA THR A 31 6.91 -9.98 -4.71
C THR A 31 6.19 -11.10 -3.96
N LEU A 32 6.14 -11.03 -2.64
CA LEU A 32 5.47 -12.00 -1.78
C LEU A 32 4.23 -11.36 -1.15
N ILE A 33 3.06 -11.90 -1.48
CA ILE A 33 1.78 -11.47 -0.95
C ILE A 33 1.24 -12.65 -0.15
N ASN A 34 1.04 -12.47 1.15
CA ASN A 34 0.27 -13.42 1.93
C ASN A 34 -1.21 -13.05 1.80
N GLY A 35 -2.03 -13.97 1.28
CA GLY A 35 -3.48 -13.83 1.30
C GLY A 35 -4.02 -14.33 2.64
N GLY A 36 -4.65 -13.46 3.42
CA GLY A 36 -5.25 -13.79 4.72
C GLY A 36 -6.59 -13.09 4.94
N PHE A 37 -7.29 -13.48 6.01
CA PHE A 37 -8.51 -12.79 6.47
C PHE A 37 -8.14 -11.79 7.57
N GLY A 38 -8.24 -10.50 7.30
CA GLY A 38 -7.63 -9.48 8.16
C GLY A 38 -8.22 -9.35 9.52
N GLY A 39 -7.44 -8.76 10.41
CA GLY A 39 -7.88 -8.46 11.76
C GLY A 39 -8.75 -7.19 11.88
N GLY A 40 -9.07 -6.51 10.77
CA GLY A 40 -9.59 -5.14 10.82
C GLY A 40 -8.48 -4.09 10.88
N GLN A 41 -7.29 -4.39 10.35
CA GLN A 41 -6.19 -3.43 10.32
C GLN A 41 -6.51 -2.25 9.38
N THR A 42 -5.92 -1.11 9.70
CA THR A 42 -6.13 0.14 8.95
C THR A 42 -5.23 0.17 7.73
N CYS A 43 -5.79 0.46 6.56
CA CYS A 43 -5.00 0.60 5.34
C CYS A 43 -4.07 1.82 5.47
N PRO A 44 -2.74 1.66 5.30
CA PRO A 44 -1.78 2.74 5.49
C PRO A 44 -1.81 3.82 4.39
N VAL A 45 -2.57 3.61 3.31
CA VAL A 45 -2.76 4.57 2.20
C VAL A 45 -3.97 5.46 2.45
N CYS A 46 -5.14 4.87 2.72
CA CYS A 46 -6.40 5.60 2.79
C CYS A 46 -6.94 5.80 4.22
N ASP A 47 -6.27 5.22 5.22
CA ASP A 47 -6.63 5.24 6.64
C ASP A 47 -8.02 4.65 6.95
N LYS A 48 -8.57 3.84 6.04
CA LYS A 48 -9.82 3.12 6.24
C LYS A 48 -9.55 1.68 6.66
N PRO A 49 -10.39 1.07 7.52
CA PRO A 49 -10.24 -0.32 7.89
C PRO A 49 -10.35 -1.24 6.66
N VAL A 50 -9.49 -2.25 6.61
CA VAL A 50 -9.59 -3.36 5.67
C VAL A 50 -10.48 -4.41 6.35
N THR A 51 -11.64 -4.67 5.77
CA THR A 51 -12.66 -5.55 6.36
C THR A 51 -12.46 -6.99 5.88
N ARG A 52 -12.72 -7.95 6.77
CA ARG A 52 -12.47 -9.41 6.59
C ARG A 52 -13.12 -10.05 5.37
N ASP A 53 -14.11 -9.41 4.80
CA ASP A 53 -14.84 -9.84 3.61
C ASP A 53 -14.09 -9.57 2.30
N LYS A 54 -12.89 -8.99 2.35
CA LYS A 54 -12.16 -8.49 1.18
C LYS A 54 -10.81 -9.18 1.01
N VAL A 55 -10.33 -9.23 -0.23
CA VAL A 55 -8.99 -9.74 -0.55
C VAL A 55 -7.96 -8.79 0.03
N GLU A 56 -7.14 -9.30 0.93
CA GLU A 56 -6.10 -8.52 1.59
C GLU A 56 -4.74 -8.81 0.99
N TYR A 57 -3.97 -7.74 0.84
CA TYR A 57 -2.56 -7.83 0.51
C TYR A 57 -1.80 -7.56 1.81
N ASP A 58 -1.40 -8.65 2.46
CA ASP A 58 -0.48 -8.62 3.60
C ASP A 58 0.94 -8.67 3.07
N VAL A 59 1.68 -7.61 3.35
CA VAL A 59 3.09 -7.49 3.05
C VAL A 59 3.86 -7.21 4.33
N VAL A 60 4.96 -7.91 4.50
CA VAL A 60 5.90 -7.67 5.59
C VAL A 60 6.66 -6.40 5.27
N ASP A 61 6.60 -5.42 6.16
CA ASP A 61 7.38 -4.21 6.08
C ASP A 61 8.86 -4.55 6.31
N PRO A 62 9.73 -4.32 5.31
CA PRO A 62 11.15 -4.67 5.43
C PRO A 62 11.88 -3.86 6.50
N ARG A 63 11.29 -2.77 7.00
CA ARG A 63 11.94 -1.85 7.95
C ARG A 63 11.82 -2.32 9.40
N ASN A 64 10.73 -2.97 9.76
CA ASN A 64 10.42 -3.35 11.14
C ASN A 64 9.76 -4.73 11.29
N ALA A 65 9.60 -5.47 10.19
CA ALA A 65 8.90 -6.76 10.14
C ALA A 65 7.41 -6.69 10.56
N ASP A 66 6.81 -5.49 10.58
CA ASP A 66 5.37 -5.34 10.80
C ASP A 66 4.58 -5.72 9.56
N HIS A 67 3.33 -6.12 9.76
CA HIS A 67 2.41 -6.44 8.68
C HIS A 67 1.66 -5.19 8.21
N LEU A 68 1.79 -4.85 6.93
CA LEU A 68 1.04 -3.78 6.28
C LEU A 68 -0.11 -4.39 5.48
N ILE A 69 -1.33 -4.07 5.88
CA ILE A 69 -2.54 -4.58 5.23
C ILE A 69 -3.13 -3.51 4.32
N PHE A 70 -3.32 -3.85 3.05
CA PHE A 70 -3.84 -2.93 2.04
C PHE A 70 -5.15 -3.42 1.44
N HIS A 71 -6.02 -2.47 1.06
CA HIS A 71 -7.02 -2.73 0.02
C HIS A 71 -6.30 -2.97 -1.32
N PHE A 72 -6.89 -3.78 -2.19
CA PHE A 72 -6.32 -4.10 -3.50
C PHE A 72 -5.93 -2.85 -4.31
N ALA A 73 -6.84 -1.88 -4.44
CA ALA A 73 -6.59 -0.66 -5.20
C ALA A 73 -5.45 0.20 -4.60
N CYS A 74 -5.38 0.27 -3.27
CA CYS A 74 -4.33 1.00 -2.56
C CYS A 74 -2.97 0.34 -2.77
N TYR A 75 -2.91 -1.00 -2.68
CA TYR A 75 -1.71 -1.78 -2.97
C TYR A 75 -1.20 -1.53 -4.39
N VAL A 76 -2.07 -1.63 -5.40
CA VAL A 76 -1.69 -1.46 -6.82
C VAL A 76 -1.10 -0.07 -7.08
N ILE A 77 -1.69 0.98 -6.52
CA ILE A 77 -1.20 2.36 -6.71
C ILE A 77 0.15 2.55 -6.02
N TRP A 78 0.31 2.01 -4.82
CA TRP A 78 1.59 2.03 -4.11
C TRP A 78 2.69 1.31 -4.90
N GLN A 79 2.45 0.09 -5.37
CA GLN A 79 3.41 -0.66 -6.18
C GLN A 79 3.77 0.04 -7.50
N ARG A 80 2.80 0.69 -8.16
CA ARG A 80 3.06 1.50 -9.36
C ARG A 80 3.96 2.69 -9.07
N GLU A 81 3.79 3.34 -7.92
CA GLU A 81 4.64 4.47 -7.51
C GLU A 81 6.04 4.00 -7.11
N CYS A 82 6.16 2.89 -6.37
CA CYS A 82 7.46 2.26 -6.07
C CYS A 82 8.22 1.91 -7.35
N ALA A 83 7.57 1.22 -8.29
CA ALA A 83 8.19 0.87 -9.57
C ALA A 83 8.63 2.10 -10.37
N ARG A 84 7.86 3.20 -10.31
CA ARG A 84 8.24 4.47 -10.95
C ARG A 84 9.52 5.05 -10.33
N ARG A 85 9.59 5.13 -9.00
CA ARG A 85 10.74 5.70 -8.27
C ARG A 85 12.00 4.86 -8.42
N ILE A 86 11.87 3.53 -8.31
CA ILE A 86 12.97 2.58 -8.53
C ILE A 86 13.52 2.72 -9.96
N ARG A 87 12.64 2.80 -10.98
CA ARG A 87 13.06 3.00 -12.38
C ARG A 87 13.65 4.39 -12.65
N ALA A 88 13.15 5.41 -11.96
CA ALA A 88 13.67 6.77 -12.06
C ALA A 88 15.08 6.90 -11.45
N GLY A 89 15.55 5.89 -10.71
CA GLY A 89 16.84 5.96 -10.04
C GLY A 89 16.83 6.99 -8.92
N ASP A 90 15.69 7.18 -8.24
CA ASP A 90 15.63 7.80 -6.91
C ASP A 90 16.28 6.85 -5.88
N SER A 91 17.53 6.50 -6.14
CA SER A 91 18.54 6.18 -5.15
C SER A 91 18.92 7.51 -4.51
N GLU A 92 18.04 8.07 -3.67
CA GLU A 92 18.41 9.21 -2.83
C GLU A 92 19.40 8.72 -1.77
N ARG A 93 20.68 8.82 -2.15
CA ARG A 93 21.82 9.35 -1.39
C ARG A 93 21.70 9.45 0.13
#